data_AF-A0A8H4KI60-F1
#
_entry.id   AF-A0A8H4KI60-F1
#
_cell.length_a   1.000
_cell.length_b   1.000
_cell.length_c   1.000
_cell.angle_alpha   90.00
_cell.angle_beta   90.00
_cell.angle_gamma   90.00
#
_symmetry.space_group_name_H-M   'P 1'
#
loop_
_entity.id
_entity.type
_entity.pdbx_description
1 polymer ?
#
loop_
_entity_poly.entity_id
_entity_poly.type
_entity_poly.pdbx_seq_one_letter_code
_entity_poly.pdbx_strand_id
1 'polypeptide(L)'
;MDATQPAEHGGRSRQPPNEVSPNDGSLLGGLIGMQINKNQFVTRAPTEPFRLTYIDVMCLVINRMIGTGIFDSPKTVMLGVRSPGIAILCGCAYALAGAHVYVEYGLNVPRYVIDGVEQSVPRSGGDLHYLQYVFPWPRYKKGIVMLTGVLFGISFICIGNMAGNCISCALRLMEAANPEMEASELNEGTIRGIAIVIAIFPCLIHAFSRRGGILLNNLLAFIKVSMLIFMIIATWAVAGGPSGVRGLPASSIDNF
;
A
#
# COMPACT_ATOMS: atom_id res chain seq x y z
N MET A 1 -39.12 -11.27 23.61
CA MET A 1 -40.26 -10.35 23.85
C MET A 1 -39.78 -9.31 24.85
N ASP A 2 -39.68 -8.09 24.32
CA ASP A 2 -39.75 -6.76 24.95
C ASP A 2 -39.04 -6.45 26.28
N ALA A 3 -38.15 -5.45 26.22
CA ALA A 3 -37.95 -4.43 27.26
C ALA A 3 -37.16 -3.25 26.66
N THR A 4 -37.92 -2.31 26.10
CA THR A 4 -37.71 -0.85 25.98
C THR A 4 -36.59 -0.13 26.76
N GLN A 5 -36.17 1.01 26.14
CA GLN A 5 -35.57 2.27 26.67
C GLN A 5 -34.05 2.51 26.46
N PRO A 6 -33.57 3.79 26.41
CA PRO A 6 -34.03 4.91 25.57
C PRO A 6 -32.83 5.72 24.97
N ALA A 7 -33.16 6.73 24.17
CA ALA A 7 -32.23 7.71 23.62
C ALA A 7 -31.77 8.80 24.64
N GLU A 8 -30.69 9.50 24.27
CA GLU A 8 -30.11 10.75 24.79
C GLU A 8 -29.10 10.68 25.96
N HIS A 9 -27.85 11.15 25.72
CA HIS A 9 -27.44 12.48 26.20
C HIS A 9 -26.08 12.90 25.60
N GLY A 10 -26.06 14.08 24.96
CA GLY A 10 -24.84 14.76 24.55
C GLY A 10 -24.12 15.35 25.77
N GLY A 11 -23.07 14.67 26.24
CA GLY A 11 -22.19 15.16 27.29
C GLY A 11 -20.90 15.74 26.71
N ARG A 12 -20.86 17.06 26.53
CA ARG A 12 -19.59 17.82 26.39
C ARG A 12 -18.78 17.64 27.69
N SER A 13 -17.72 16.85 27.66
CA SER A 13 -16.68 16.92 28.68
C SER A 13 -15.81 18.16 28.44
N ARG A 14 -16.06 19.22 29.23
CA ARG A 14 -15.14 20.36 29.35
C ARG A 14 -13.81 19.86 29.92
N GLN A 15 -12.75 19.90 29.11
CA GLN A 15 -11.39 19.92 29.65
C GLN A 15 -11.21 21.21 30.46
N PRO A 16 -10.71 21.15 31.71
CA PRO A 16 -10.30 22.37 32.40
C PRO A 16 -9.03 22.94 31.73
N PRO A 17 -8.91 24.27 31.59
CA PRO A 17 -7.76 24.91 30.97
C PRO A 17 -6.59 25.02 31.97
N ASN A 18 -5.40 24.63 31.51
CA ASN A 18 -4.08 24.98 32.05
C ASN A 18 -3.93 24.96 33.59
N GLU A 19 -3.58 23.80 34.14
CA GLU A 19 -2.69 23.74 35.32
C GLU A 19 -1.26 23.48 34.83
N VAL A 20 -0.46 24.54 34.76
CA VAL A 20 1.00 24.42 34.75
C VAL A 20 1.40 24.08 36.19
N SER A 21 1.78 22.81 36.44
CA SER A 21 2.23 22.34 37.75
C SER A 21 3.76 22.16 37.77
N PRO A 22 4.47 22.69 38.78
CA PRO A 22 5.93 22.83 38.79
C PRO A 22 6.59 21.55 39.30
N ASN A 23 6.87 20.58 38.44
CA ASN A 23 7.75 19.46 38.82
C ASN A 23 8.26 18.62 37.64
N ASP A 24 9.05 19.24 36.75
CA ASP A 24 9.76 18.50 35.69
C ASP A 24 10.80 17.50 36.26
N GLY A 25 11.22 17.67 37.52
CA GLY A 25 12.13 16.75 38.22
C GLY A 25 11.50 15.44 38.70
N SER A 26 10.20 15.41 39.02
CA SER A 26 9.55 14.19 39.53
C SER A 26 9.14 13.22 38.41
N LEU A 27 8.88 13.73 37.20
CA LEU A 27 8.62 12.92 36.02
C LEU A 27 9.87 12.16 35.57
N LEU A 28 11.04 12.79 35.58
CA LEU A 28 12.32 12.12 35.33
C LEU A 28 12.62 11.06 36.40
N GLY A 29 12.35 11.34 37.68
CA GLY A 29 12.44 10.34 38.75
C GLY A 29 11.50 9.15 38.56
N GLY A 30 10.27 9.39 38.11
CA GLY A 30 9.30 8.33 37.77
C GLY A 30 9.66 7.53 36.52
N LEU A 31 10.32 8.14 35.54
CA LEU A 31 10.83 7.50 34.32
C LEU A 31 12.05 6.60 34.61
N ILE A 32 12.94 7.02 35.51
CA ILE A 32 14.14 6.26 35.90
C ILE A 32 13.78 5.03 36.76
N GLY A 33 12.69 5.11 37.52
CA GLY A 33 12.17 3.99 38.34
C GLY A 33 11.13 3.10 37.67
N MET A 34 10.77 3.36 36.41
CA MET A 34 9.73 2.60 35.72
C MET A 34 10.26 1.20 35.41
N GLN A 35 9.78 0.19 36.15
CA GLN A 35 10.02 -1.20 35.76
C GLN A 35 9.36 -1.43 34.41
N ILE A 36 10.18 -1.52 33.35
CA ILE A 36 9.71 -1.92 32.03
C ILE A 36 9.29 -3.38 32.13
N ASN A 37 8.00 -3.59 32.40
CA ASN A 37 7.41 -4.90 32.39
C ASN A 37 7.39 -5.38 30.93
N LYS A 38 8.36 -6.24 30.58
CA LYS A 38 8.52 -6.79 29.22
C LYS A 38 7.29 -7.54 28.70
N ASN A 39 6.36 -7.89 29.59
CA ASN A 39 5.10 -8.56 29.24
C ASN A 39 3.91 -7.60 29.12
N GLN A 40 4.08 -6.29 29.34
CA GLN A 40 3.01 -5.32 29.19
C GLN A 40 2.89 -4.87 27.73
N PHE A 41 1.83 -5.29 27.07
CA PHE A 41 1.55 -4.89 25.69
C PHE A 41 0.97 -3.47 25.65
N VAL A 42 1.71 -2.53 25.08
CA VAL A 42 1.19 -1.19 24.78
C VAL A 42 0.35 -1.26 23.50
N THR A 43 -0.94 -0.93 23.60
CA THR A 43 -1.93 -0.99 22.51
C THR A 43 -2.47 0.39 22.13
N ARG A 44 -1.70 1.47 22.37
CA ARG A 44 -2.14 2.82 22.05
C ARG A 44 -2.00 3.13 20.56
N ALA A 45 -3.09 3.60 19.96
CA ALA A 45 -3.06 4.20 18.62
C ALA A 45 -2.28 5.53 18.65
N PRO A 46 -1.64 5.93 17.53
CA PRO A 46 -1.02 7.23 17.40
C PRO A 46 -2.00 8.37 17.72
N THR A 47 -1.48 9.49 18.25
CA THR A 47 -2.28 10.69 18.51
C THR A 47 -2.86 11.25 17.21
N GLU A 48 -4.03 11.89 17.30
CA GLU A 48 -4.81 12.46 16.18
C GLU A 48 -3.98 13.10 15.04
N PRO A 49 -3.01 14.01 15.29
CA PRO A 49 -2.26 14.65 14.21
C PRO A 49 -1.30 13.71 13.43
N PHE A 50 -1.11 12.48 13.92
CA PHE A 50 -0.30 11.46 13.28
C PHE A 50 -1.11 10.36 12.59
N ARG A 51 -2.45 10.36 12.73
CA ARG A 51 -3.32 9.39 12.07
C ARG A 51 -3.39 9.68 10.57
N LEU A 52 -3.49 8.63 9.77
CA LEU A 52 -3.83 8.74 8.36
C LEU A 52 -5.33 8.94 8.23
N THR A 53 -5.75 9.85 7.36
CA THR A 53 -7.16 10.02 7.04
C THR A 53 -7.63 8.90 6.11
N TYR A 54 -8.94 8.69 6.01
CA TYR A 54 -9.51 7.72 5.07
C TYR A 54 -9.07 7.96 3.63
N ILE A 55 -8.96 9.23 3.21
CA ILE A 55 -8.51 9.60 1.86
C ILE A 55 -7.06 9.18 1.65
N ASP A 56 -6.18 9.45 2.63
CA ASP A 56 -4.76 9.06 2.53
C ASP A 56 -4.62 7.53 2.37
N VAL A 57 -5.40 6.76 3.14
CA VAL A 57 -5.42 5.30 3.06
C VAL A 57 -5.94 4.82 1.72
N MET A 58 -7.03 5.41 1.19
CA MET A 58 -7.52 5.08 -0.15
C MET A 58 -6.48 5.38 -1.23
N CYS A 59 -5.82 6.55 -1.16
CA CYS A 59 -4.74 6.90 -2.08
C CYS A 59 -3.56 5.92 -2.00
N LEU A 60 -3.17 5.48 -0.80
CA LEU A 60 -2.14 4.45 -0.61
C LEU A 60 -2.51 3.13 -1.30
N VAL A 61 -3.74 2.66 -1.12
CA VAL A 61 -4.23 1.43 -1.76
C VAL A 61 -4.25 1.58 -3.27
N ILE A 62 -4.81 2.68 -3.80
CA ILE A 62 -4.85 2.97 -5.23
C ILE A 62 -3.44 2.98 -5.82
N ASN A 63 -2.47 3.65 -5.17
CA ASN A 63 -1.10 3.70 -5.66
C ASN A 63 -0.41 2.34 -5.69
N ARG A 64 -0.76 1.45 -4.77
CA ARG A 64 -0.22 0.09 -4.70
C ARG A 64 -0.83 -0.83 -5.75
N MET A 65 -2.12 -0.68 -6.04
CA MET A 65 -2.86 -1.52 -7.00
C MET A 65 -2.61 -1.10 -8.45
N ILE A 66 -2.59 0.21 -8.72
CA ILE A 66 -2.43 0.74 -10.08
C ILE A 66 -0.94 0.96 -10.34
N GLY A 67 -0.32 -0.03 -10.98
CA GLY A 67 1.07 -0.01 -11.41
C GLY A 67 1.24 0.11 -12.92
N THR A 68 2.47 0.01 -13.41
CA THR A 68 2.80 0.00 -14.85
C THR A 68 2.21 -1.22 -15.58
N GLY A 69 1.92 -2.30 -14.85
CA GLY A 69 1.35 -3.53 -15.42
C GLY A 69 0.04 -3.33 -16.18
N ILE A 70 -0.73 -2.28 -15.90
CA ILE A 70 -1.96 -2.00 -16.68
C ILE A 70 -1.67 -1.69 -18.16
N PHE A 71 -0.47 -1.21 -18.48
CA PHE A 71 -0.08 -0.86 -19.85
C PHE A 71 0.59 -2.02 -20.58
N ASP A 72 1.29 -2.89 -19.85
CA ASP A 72 2.11 -3.95 -20.44
C ASP A 72 1.46 -5.34 -20.36
N SER A 73 0.76 -5.66 -19.26
CA SER A 73 0.24 -6.99 -18.99
C SER A 73 -0.97 -7.42 -19.85
N PRO A 74 -1.91 -6.53 -20.26
CA PRO A 74 -3.07 -6.97 -21.04
C PRO A 74 -2.69 -7.72 -22.33
N LYS A 75 -1.65 -7.27 -23.05
CA LYS A 75 -1.17 -7.94 -24.26
C LYS A 75 -0.75 -9.38 -23.99
N THR A 76 0.08 -9.60 -22.97
CA THR A 76 0.56 -10.93 -22.59
C THR A 76 -0.59 -11.84 -22.14
N VAL A 77 -1.55 -11.31 -21.38
CA VAL A 77 -2.73 -12.07 -20.94
C VAL A 77 -3.61 -12.45 -22.13
N MET A 78 -3.80 -11.53 -23.08
CA MET A 78 -4.60 -11.78 -24.29
C MET A 78 -3.97 -12.84 -25.20
N LEU A 79 -2.64 -12.82 -25.38
CA LEU A 79 -1.92 -13.86 -26.12
C LEU A 79 -2.11 -15.26 -25.50
N GLY A 80 -2.16 -15.34 -24.16
CA GLY A 80 -2.33 -16.61 -23.45
C GLY A 80 -3.78 -17.13 -23.43
N VAL A 81 -4.73 -16.27 -23.03
CA VAL A 81 -6.14 -16.67 -22.80
C VAL A 81 -6.96 -16.65 -24.10
N ARG A 82 -6.59 -15.80 -25.06
CA ARG A 82 -7.26 -15.60 -26.36
C ARG A 82 -8.77 -15.28 -26.27
N SER A 83 -9.25 -14.90 -25.09
CA SER A 83 -10.64 -14.53 -24.81
C SER A 83 -10.69 -13.44 -23.74
N PRO A 84 -11.15 -12.21 -24.07
CA PRO A 84 -11.19 -11.10 -23.12
C PRO A 84 -12.12 -11.36 -21.93
N GLY A 85 -13.30 -11.97 -22.19
CA GLY A 85 -14.30 -12.20 -21.15
C GLY A 85 -13.82 -13.18 -20.08
N ILE A 86 -13.15 -14.27 -20.50
CA ILE A 86 -12.58 -15.26 -19.58
C ILE A 86 -11.44 -14.62 -18.77
N ALA A 87 -10.58 -13.83 -19.42
CA ALA A 87 -9.48 -13.14 -18.74
C ALA A 87 -9.98 -12.23 -17.60
N ILE A 88 -11.02 -11.44 -17.85
CA ILE A 88 -11.62 -10.55 -16.84
C ILE A 88 -12.28 -11.36 -15.72
N LEU A 89 -13.09 -12.36 -16.04
CA LEU A 89 -13.80 -13.15 -15.02
C LEU A 89 -12.83 -13.89 -14.10
N CYS A 90 -11.81 -14.56 -14.65
CA CYS A 90 -10.80 -15.24 -13.86
C CYS A 90 -9.95 -14.26 -13.03
N GLY A 91 -9.58 -13.12 -13.61
CA GLY A 91 -8.84 -12.07 -12.89
C GLY A 91 -9.63 -11.50 -11.72
N CYS A 92 -10.92 -11.18 -11.92
CA CYS A 92 -11.81 -10.70 -10.87
C CYS A 92 -12.02 -11.75 -9.78
N ALA A 93 -12.27 -13.01 -10.13
CA ALA A 93 -12.44 -14.08 -9.15
C ALA A 93 -11.18 -14.27 -8.29
N TYR A 94 -10.00 -14.27 -8.91
CA TYR A 94 -8.72 -14.34 -8.20
C TYR A 94 -8.50 -13.15 -7.26
N ALA A 95 -8.74 -11.92 -7.76
CA ALA A 95 -8.57 -10.71 -6.97
C ALA A 95 -9.54 -10.64 -5.77
N LEU A 96 -10.81 -11.01 -5.96
CA LEU A 96 -11.82 -11.02 -4.90
C LEU A 96 -11.53 -12.10 -3.85
N ALA A 97 -11.14 -13.30 -4.27
CA ALA A 97 -10.76 -14.38 -3.35
C ALA A 97 -9.57 -13.96 -2.48
N GLY A 98 -8.54 -13.37 -3.09
CA GLY A 98 -7.38 -12.84 -2.36
C GLY A 98 -7.77 -11.71 -1.40
N ALA A 99 -8.52 -10.72 -1.88
CA ALA A 99 -8.98 -9.59 -1.07
C ALA A 99 -9.79 -10.05 0.15
N HIS A 100 -10.69 -11.01 -0.02
CA HIS A 100 -11.50 -11.54 1.07
C HIS A 100 -10.65 -12.15 2.18
N VAL A 101 -9.66 -12.98 1.81
CA VAL A 101 -8.72 -13.57 2.77
C VAL A 101 -7.95 -12.48 3.54
N TYR A 102 -7.43 -11.47 2.84
CA TYR A 102 -6.68 -10.39 3.49
C TYR A 102 -7.54 -9.48 4.39
N VAL A 103 -8.80 -9.25 4.03
CA VAL A 103 -9.75 -8.53 4.89
C VAL A 103 -10.01 -9.31 6.17
N GLU A 104 -10.18 -10.63 6.08
CA GLU A 104 -10.33 -11.48 7.26
C GLU A 104 -9.10 -11.43 8.16
N TYR A 105 -7.89 -11.56 7.59
CA TYR A 105 -6.64 -11.42 8.34
C TYR A 105 -6.51 -10.04 8.99
N GLY A 106 -6.83 -8.96 8.28
CA GLY A 106 -6.69 -7.59 8.79
C GLY A 106 -7.67 -7.23 9.92
N LEU A 107 -8.85 -7.86 9.96
CA LEU A 107 -9.87 -7.60 10.98
C LEU A 107 -9.79 -8.57 12.16
N ASN A 108 -9.35 -9.81 11.94
CA ASN A 108 -9.37 -10.87 12.94
C ASN A 108 -8.02 -11.17 13.56
N VAL A 109 -6.88 -10.89 12.91
CA VAL A 109 -5.55 -11.37 13.32
C VAL A 109 -4.60 -10.18 13.53
N PRO A 110 -3.74 -10.20 14.55
CA PRO A 110 -3.59 -11.20 15.62
C PRO A 110 -4.62 -11.03 16.75
N ARG A 111 -5.05 -12.16 17.34
CA ARG A 111 -5.92 -12.19 18.52
C ARG A 111 -5.10 -12.31 19.77
N TYR A 112 -5.38 -11.46 20.76
CA TYR A 112 -4.77 -11.54 22.08
C TYR A 112 -5.84 -11.41 23.15
N VAL A 113 -5.62 -12.09 24.27
CA VAL A 113 -6.45 -11.93 25.47
C VAL A 113 -5.96 -10.69 26.22
N ILE A 114 -6.77 -9.64 26.23
CA ILE A 114 -6.51 -8.42 27.00
C ILE A 114 -7.71 -8.24 27.94
N ASP A 115 -7.44 -8.11 29.25
CA ASP A 115 -8.45 -7.99 30.29
C ASP A 115 -9.48 -9.13 30.30
N GLY A 116 -9.03 -10.35 29.96
CA GLY A 116 -9.87 -11.56 29.94
C GLY A 116 -10.77 -11.72 28.71
N VAL A 117 -10.75 -10.77 27.77
CA VAL A 117 -11.52 -10.82 26.53
C VAL A 117 -10.58 -11.07 25.35
N GLU A 118 -10.90 -12.06 24.52
CA GLU A 118 -10.24 -12.25 23.22
C GLU A 118 -10.67 -11.14 22.27
N GLN A 119 -9.72 -10.29 21.88
CA GLN A 119 -9.96 -9.22 20.93
C GLN A 119 -8.90 -9.24 19.82
N SER A 120 -9.30 -8.79 18.62
CA SER A 120 -8.35 -8.56 17.54
C SER A 120 -7.56 -7.29 17.81
N VAL A 121 -6.24 -7.39 17.73
CA VAL A 121 -5.33 -6.28 18.01
C VAL A 121 -4.50 -6.04 16.75
N PRO A 122 -5.01 -5.25 15.79
CA PRO A 122 -4.28 -4.98 14.56
C PRO A 122 -2.93 -4.31 14.89
N ARG A 123 -1.86 -4.81 14.28
CA ARG A 123 -0.49 -4.30 14.47
C ARG A 123 0.05 -3.76 13.15
N SER A 124 0.83 -2.69 13.26
CA SER A 124 1.55 -2.14 12.11
C SER A 124 2.68 -3.07 11.71
N GLY A 125 2.69 -3.52 10.45
CA GLY A 125 3.67 -4.46 9.90
C GLY A 125 3.08 -5.47 8.91
N GLY A 126 1.76 -5.46 8.74
CA GLY A 126 1.06 -6.24 7.70
C GLY A 126 1.36 -7.73 7.83
N ASP A 127 1.72 -8.33 6.70
CA ASP A 127 1.92 -9.78 6.54
C ASP A 127 2.94 -10.37 7.51
N LEU A 128 3.94 -9.59 7.93
CA LEU A 128 4.94 -10.03 8.89
C LEU A 128 4.29 -10.46 10.21
N HIS A 129 3.33 -9.69 10.72
CA HIS A 129 2.66 -10.00 11.98
C HIS A 129 1.68 -11.15 11.84
N TYR A 130 1.00 -11.27 10.70
CA TYR A 130 0.13 -12.41 10.43
C TYR A 130 0.95 -13.70 10.38
N LEU A 131 2.10 -13.68 9.71
CA LEU A 131 2.98 -14.84 9.58
C LEU A 131 3.58 -15.26 10.93
N GLN A 132 4.02 -14.30 11.74
CA GLN A 132 4.54 -14.56 13.09
C GLN A 132 3.48 -15.13 14.04
N TYR A 133 2.21 -14.74 13.85
CA TYR A 133 1.09 -15.25 14.63
C TYR A 133 0.68 -16.66 14.20
N VAL A 134 0.52 -16.92 12.90
CA VAL A 134 0.05 -18.21 12.36
C VAL A 134 1.14 -19.28 12.40
N PHE A 135 2.39 -18.91 12.09
CA PHE A 135 3.53 -19.82 12.03
C PHE A 135 4.57 -19.44 13.09
N PRO A 136 4.29 -19.71 14.38
CA PRO A 136 5.21 -19.37 15.46
C PRO A 136 6.41 -20.31 15.57
N TRP A 137 6.46 -21.41 14.80
CA TRP A 137 7.52 -22.42 14.84
C TRP A 137 8.32 -22.43 13.53
N PRO A 138 9.67 -22.53 13.55
CA PRO A 138 10.57 -22.74 14.69
C PRO A 138 11.07 -21.44 15.34
N ARG A 139 11.10 -21.42 16.68
CA ARG A 139 11.76 -20.36 17.47
C ARG A 139 13.16 -20.83 17.81
N TYR A 140 14.19 -20.13 17.31
CA TYR A 140 15.58 -20.51 17.56
C TYR A 140 15.94 -20.46 19.06
N LYS A 141 15.49 -19.42 19.79
CA LYS A 141 15.39 -19.39 21.28
C LYS A 141 14.27 -18.42 21.72
N LYS A 142 13.82 -18.51 22.98
CA LYS A 142 12.89 -17.52 23.57
C LYS A 142 13.55 -16.13 23.57
N GLY A 143 12.96 -15.16 22.87
CA GLY A 143 13.44 -13.78 22.78
C GLY A 143 14.27 -13.43 21.53
N ILE A 144 14.38 -14.33 20.55
CA ILE A 144 15.08 -14.05 19.27
C ILE A 144 14.05 -13.90 18.14
N VAL A 145 14.42 -13.15 17.09
CA VAL A 145 13.67 -12.98 15.84
C VAL A 145 13.21 -14.35 15.31
N MET A 146 11.93 -14.47 14.97
CA MET A 146 11.35 -15.70 14.43
C MET A 146 11.94 -16.00 13.05
N LEU A 147 12.25 -17.27 12.77
CA LEU A 147 12.78 -17.68 11.46
C LEU A 147 11.84 -17.26 10.32
N THR A 148 10.53 -17.33 10.55
CA THR A 148 9.50 -16.87 9.62
C THR A 148 9.64 -15.39 9.28
N GLY A 149 9.96 -14.54 10.26
CA GLY A 149 10.23 -13.12 10.03
C GLY A 149 11.52 -12.88 9.23
N VAL A 150 12.57 -13.68 9.47
CA VAL A 150 13.82 -13.60 8.71
C VAL A 150 13.61 -14.02 7.26
N LEU A 151 12.94 -15.15 7.03
CA LEU A 151 12.61 -15.63 5.68
C LEU A 151 11.71 -14.64 4.92
N PHE A 152 10.72 -14.06 5.61
CA PHE A 152 9.88 -13.01 5.03
C PHE A 152 10.73 -11.79 4.62
N GLY A 153 11.64 -11.34 5.49
CA GLY A 153 12.54 -10.22 5.19
C GLY A 153 13.46 -10.51 4.00
N ILE A 154 14.06 -11.70 3.93
CA ILE A 154 14.90 -12.12 2.79
C ILE A 154 14.08 -12.10 1.50
N SER A 155 12.90 -12.72 1.48
CA SER A 155 12.01 -12.72 0.32
C SER A 155 11.62 -11.31 -0.10
N PHE A 156 11.35 -10.41 0.85
CA PHE A 156 11.00 -9.02 0.56
C PHE A 156 12.15 -8.24 -0.10
N ILE A 157 13.40 -8.49 0.32
CA ILE A 157 14.59 -7.85 -0.25
C ILE A 157 14.91 -8.44 -1.63
N CYS A 158 14.92 -9.76 -1.76
CA CYS A 158 15.32 -10.44 -3.00
C CYS A 158 14.27 -10.36 -4.11
N ILE A 159 12.98 -10.42 -3.74
CA ILE A 159 11.84 -10.47 -4.68
C ILE A 159 11.09 -9.12 -4.70
N GLY A 160 11.66 -8.09 -4.08
CA GLY A 160 11.03 -6.77 -4.01
C GLY A 160 10.89 -6.12 -5.39
N ASN A 161 9.67 -5.70 -5.73
CA ASN A 161 9.37 -5.05 -7.02
C ASN A 161 9.84 -3.58 -7.12
N MET A 162 10.47 -3.02 -6.07
CA MET A 162 10.81 -1.60 -6.00
C MET A 162 11.84 -1.19 -7.06
N ALA A 163 12.89 -1.99 -7.24
CA ALA A 163 13.91 -1.71 -8.25
C ALA A 163 13.33 -1.77 -9.67
N GLY A 164 12.52 -2.81 -9.95
CA GLY A 164 11.82 -2.96 -11.23
C GLY A 164 10.94 -1.76 -11.55
N ASN A 165 10.15 -1.27 -10.59
CA ASN A 165 9.31 -0.09 -10.77
C ASN A 165 10.10 1.18 -11.12
N CYS A 166 11.26 1.39 -10.48
CA CYS A 166 12.12 2.54 -10.77
C CYS A 166 12.73 2.45 -12.17
N ILE A 167 13.16 1.24 -12.57
CA ILE A 167 13.68 0.98 -13.93
C ILE A 167 12.59 1.21 -14.98
N SER A 168 11.37 0.70 -14.77
CA SER A 168 10.26 0.93 -15.69
C SER A 168 9.93 2.42 -15.79
N CYS A 169 9.94 3.17 -14.68
CA CYS A 169 9.71 4.61 -14.72
C CYS A 169 10.81 5.35 -15.50
N ALA A 170 12.08 5.00 -15.29
CA ALA A 170 13.21 5.56 -16.03
C ALA A 170 13.11 5.26 -17.54
N LEU A 171 12.76 4.03 -17.92
CA LEU A 171 12.55 3.63 -19.31
C LEU A 171 11.45 4.46 -19.97
N ARG A 172 10.27 4.56 -19.34
CA ARG A 172 9.14 5.35 -19.89
C ARG A 172 9.47 6.84 -20.00
N LEU A 173 10.24 7.38 -19.05
CA LEU A 173 10.71 8.77 -19.13
C LEU A 173 11.67 8.98 -20.30
N MET A 174 12.59 8.04 -20.54
CA MET A 174 13.53 8.08 -21.66
C MET A 174 12.84 7.94 -23.02
N GLU A 175 11.87 7.04 -23.13
CA GLU A 175 11.02 6.88 -24.32
C GLU A 175 10.23 8.18 -24.61
N ALA A 176 9.66 8.80 -23.57
CA ALA A 176 8.94 10.06 -23.71
C ALA A 176 9.86 11.24 -24.09
N ALA A 177 11.12 11.24 -23.64
CA ALA A 177 12.08 12.28 -23.96
C ALA A 177 12.70 12.13 -25.36
N ASN A 178 12.74 10.90 -25.91
CA ASN A 178 13.34 10.59 -27.20
C ASN A 178 12.36 9.79 -28.07
N PRO A 179 11.27 10.41 -28.55
CA PRO A 179 10.22 9.70 -29.29
C PRO A 179 10.67 9.12 -30.64
N GLU A 180 11.80 9.58 -31.17
CA GLU A 180 12.36 9.10 -32.44
C GLU A 180 13.36 7.94 -32.29
N MET A 181 13.80 7.63 -31.07
CA MET A 181 14.74 6.54 -30.82
C MET A 181 14.00 5.25 -30.48
N GLU A 182 14.44 4.13 -31.05
CA GLU A 182 13.93 2.83 -30.67
C GLU A 182 14.39 2.45 -29.25
N ALA A 183 13.53 1.75 -28.50
CA ALA A 183 13.84 1.32 -27.13
C ALA A 183 15.11 0.45 -27.03
N SER A 184 15.50 -0.22 -28.11
CA SER A 184 16.72 -1.04 -28.23
C SER A 184 18.00 -0.22 -28.31
N GLU A 185 17.91 1.06 -28.67
CA GLU A 185 19.05 1.98 -28.79
C GLU A 185 19.29 2.77 -27.49
N LEU A 186 18.36 2.68 -26.53
CA LEU A 186 18.49 3.38 -25.27
C LEU A 186 19.61 2.75 -24.41
N ASN A 187 20.55 3.60 -23.98
CA ASN A 187 21.66 3.17 -23.15
C ASN A 187 21.18 2.67 -21.78
N GLU A 188 21.31 1.37 -21.53
CA GLU A 188 20.93 0.72 -20.26
C GLU A 188 21.57 1.37 -19.03
N GLY A 189 22.84 1.81 -19.15
CA GLY A 189 23.54 2.47 -18.05
C GLY A 189 22.89 3.79 -17.65
N THR A 190 22.36 4.52 -18.62
CA THR A 190 21.63 5.77 -18.39
C THR A 190 20.29 5.50 -17.71
N ILE A 191 19.55 4.49 -18.19
CA ILE A 191 18.26 4.07 -17.58
C ILE A 191 18.47 3.68 -16.11
N ARG A 192 19.49 2.86 -15.83
CA ARG A 192 19.80 2.43 -14.44
C ARG A 192 20.24 3.61 -13.57
N GLY A 193 21.02 4.54 -14.10
CA GLY A 193 21.41 5.77 -13.40
C GLY A 193 20.21 6.62 -13.01
N ILE A 194 19.29 6.85 -13.95
CA ILE A 194 18.04 7.58 -13.70
C ILE A 194 17.16 6.83 -12.67
N ALA A 195 17.06 5.50 -12.79
CA ALA A 195 16.29 4.68 -11.85
C ALA A 195 16.80 4.81 -10.40
N ILE A 196 18.11 4.91 -10.19
CA ILE A 196 18.71 5.14 -8.87
C ILE A 196 18.28 6.51 -8.32
N VAL A 197 18.31 7.57 -9.15
CA VAL A 197 17.84 8.90 -8.75
C VAL A 197 16.36 8.89 -8.38
N ILE A 198 15.53 8.21 -9.19
CA ILE A 198 14.09 8.02 -8.92
C ILE A 198 13.88 7.27 -7.60
N ALA A 199 14.70 6.28 -7.26
CA ALA A 199 14.60 5.55 -6.00
C ALA A 199 15.01 6.40 -4.79
N ILE A 200 16.04 7.23 -4.94
CA ILE A 200 16.55 8.09 -3.87
C ILE A 200 15.55 9.20 -3.53
N PHE A 201 14.86 9.76 -4.53
CA PHE A 201 13.99 10.91 -4.33
C PHE A 201 12.86 10.68 -3.29
N PRO A 202 12.03 9.63 -3.37
CA PRO A 202 11.05 9.30 -2.34
C PRO A 202 11.70 9.00 -0.99
N CYS A 203 12.85 8.33 -0.96
CA CYS A 203 13.58 8.04 0.27
C CYS A 203 13.98 9.34 0.99
N LEU A 204 14.48 10.33 0.26
CA LEU A 204 14.80 11.65 0.80
C LEU A 204 13.55 12.37 1.32
N ILE A 205 12.45 12.37 0.56
CA ILE A 205 11.20 12.99 1.01
C ILE A 205 10.73 12.36 2.32
N HIS A 206 10.73 11.04 2.41
CA HIS A 206 10.33 10.33 3.62
C HIS A 206 11.31 10.53 4.78
N ALA A 207 12.60 10.72 4.50
CA ALA A 207 13.60 11.04 5.51
C ALA A 207 13.40 12.44 6.11
N PHE A 208 13.06 13.45 5.30
CA PHE A 208 12.89 14.82 5.78
C PHE A 208 11.48 15.15 6.27
N SER A 209 10.44 14.56 5.68
CA SER A 209 9.06 14.88 6.05
C SER A 209 8.07 13.75 5.74
N ARG A 210 7.52 13.17 6.81
CA ARG A 210 6.38 12.24 6.71
C ARG A 210 5.16 12.87 6.02
N ARG A 211 4.85 14.13 6.33
CA ARG A 211 3.71 14.85 5.71
C ARG A 211 3.92 15.06 4.21
N GLY A 212 5.17 15.34 3.81
CA GLY A 212 5.54 15.45 2.40
C GLY A 212 5.32 14.15 1.64
N GLY A 213 5.68 13.01 2.24
CA GLY A 213 5.43 11.69 1.66
C GLY A 213 3.93 11.37 1.48
N ILE A 214 3.10 11.73 2.46
CA ILE A 214 1.64 11.56 2.37
C ILE A 214 1.06 12.45 1.26
N LEU A 215 1.49 13.71 1.18
CA LEU A 215 1.06 14.61 0.11
C LEU A 215 1.45 14.09 -1.28
N LEU A 216 2.70 13.64 -1.43
CA LEU A 216 3.19 13.04 -2.68
C LEU A 216 2.37 11.80 -3.05
N ASN A 217 2.08 10.93 -2.08
CA ASN A 217 1.23 9.76 -2.30
C ASN A 217 -0.15 10.17 -2.84
N ASN A 218 -0.82 11.13 -2.21
CA ASN A 218 -2.15 11.56 -2.64
C ASN A 218 -2.13 12.18 -4.04
N LEU A 219 -1.11 12.98 -4.34
CA LEU A 219 -0.91 13.56 -5.67
C LEU A 219 -0.71 12.48 -6.74
N LEU A 220 0.16 11.50 -6.48
CA LEU A 220 0.42 10.40 -7.43
C LEU A 220 -0.83 9.55 -7.66
N ALA A 221 -1.63 9.30 -6.61
CA ALA A 221 -2.88 8.55 -6.74
C ALA A 221 -3.86 9.29 -7.64
N PHE A 222 -3.99 10.61 -7.46
CA PHE A 222 -4.84 11.45 -8.29
C PHE A 222 -4.39 11.40 -9.77
N ILE A 223 -3.10 11.61 -10.05
CA ILE A 223 -2.55 11.57 -11.42
C ILE A 223 -2.83 10.22 -12.09
N LYS A 224 -2.61 9.10 -11.39
CA LYS A 224 -2.86 7.75 -11.93
C LYS A 224 -4.33 7.52 -12.27
N VAL A 225 -5.25 7.94 -11.40
CA VAL A 225 -6.69 7.80 -11.64
C VAL A 225 -7.13 8.68 -12.81
N SER A 226 -6.64 9.92 -12.88
CA SER A 226 -6.92 10.81 -14.01
C SER A 226 -6.44 10.23 -15.34
N MET A 227 -5.25 9.62 -15.37
CA MET A 227 -4.71 8.97 -16.57
C MET A 227 -5.60 7.81 -17.04
N LEU A 228 -6.11 6.98 -16.12
CA LEU A 228 -7.02 5.88 -16.45
C LEU A 228 -8.36 6.38 -17.00
N ILE A 229 -8.95 7.40 -16.37
CA ILE A 229 -10.20 8.01 -16.84
C ILE A 229 -9.98 8.57 -18.25
N PHE A 230 -8.87 9.27 -18.47
CA PHE A 230 -8.52 9.78 -19.80
C PHE A 230 -8.42 8.65 -20.84
N MET A 231 -7.78 7.55 -20.51
CA MET A 231 -7.67 6.38 -21.40
C MET A 231 -9.04 5.78 -21.76
N ILE A 232 -9.94 5.69 -20.79
CA ILE A 232 -11.32 5.21 -21.03
C ILE A 232 -12.05 6.16 -21.98
N ILE A 233 -12.00 7.46 -21.73
CA ILE A 233 -12.65 8.47 -22.57
C ILE A 233 -12.09 8.45 -23.99
N ALA A 234 -10.76 8.39 -24.14
CA ALA A 234 -10.11 8.28 -25.44
C ALA A 234 -10.55 7.02 -26.20
N THR A 235 -10.66 5.89 -25.49
CA THR A 235 -11.13 4.63 -26.07
C THR A 235 -12.57 4.73 -26.56
N TRP A 236 -13.46 5.35 -25.77
CA TRP A 236 -14.85 5.57 -26.18
C TRP A 236 -14.96 6.52 -27.38
N ALA A 237 -14.15 7.58 -27.42
CA ALA A 237 -14.12 8.52 -28.55
C ALA A 237 -13.70 7.82 -29.85
N VAL A 238 -12.70 6.94 -29.81
CA VAL A 238 -12.26 6.16 -30.98
C VAL A 238 -13.30 5.11 -31.37
N ALA A 239 -13.83 4.36 -30.40
CA ALA A 239 -14.80 3.29 -30.66
C ALA A 239 -16.14 3.81 -31.19
N GLY A 240 -16.58 5.00 -30.74
CA GLY A 240 -17.81 5.66 -31.18
C GLY A 240 -17.67 6.51 -32.45
N GLY A 241 -16.45 6.64 -33.01
CA GLY A 241 -16.22 7.38 -34.24
C GLY A 241 -16.78 6.67 -35.50
N PRO A 242 -16.93 7.36 -36.65
CA PRO A 242 -17.54 6.81 -37.86
C PRO A 242 -16.86 5.54 -38.40
N SER A 243 -15.55 5.42 -38.21
CA SER A 243 -14.76 4.26 -38.62
C SER A 243 -14.70 3.17 -37.52
N GLY A 244 -15.12 3.49 -36.30
CA GLY A 244 -15.01 2.65 -35.11
C GLY A 244 -13.62 2.04 -34.92
N VAL A 245 -13.57 0.89 -34.24
CA VAL A 245 -12.34 0.08 -34.06
C VAL A 245 -11.79 -0.44 -35.39
N ARG A 246 -12.61 -0.51 -36.45
CA ARG A 246 -12.23 -0.95 -37.79
C ARG A 246 -11.42 0.09 -38.58
N GLY A 247 -11.36 1.33 -38.09
CA GLY A 247 -10.52 2.39 -38.64
C GLY A 247 -9.06 2.32 -38.19
N LEU A 248 -8.72 1.39 -37.29
CA LEU A 248 -7.33 1.18 -36.86
C LEU A 248 -6.54 0.47 -37.97
N PRO A 249 -5.28 0.87 -38.23
CA PRO A 249 -4.44 0.19 -39.22
C PRO A 249 -4.29 -1.30 -38.88
N ALA A 250 -4.24 -2.17 -39.89
CA ALA A 250 -4.20 -3.62 -39.70
C ALA A 250 -3.04 -4.09 -38.82
N SER A 251 -1.89 -3.40 -38.87
CA SER A 251 -0.74 -3.61 -37.99
C SER A 251 -1.05 -3.41 -36.50
N SER A 252 -2.08 -2.64 -36.16
CA SER A 252 -2.56 -2.47 -34.79
C SER A 252 -3.51 -3.57 -34.35
N ILE A 253 -4.14 -4.30 -35.26
CA ILE A 253 -5.10 -5.38 -34.97
C ILE A 253 -4.38 -6.73 -34.84
N ASP A 254 -3.34 -6.96 -35.64
CA ASP A 254 -2.56 -8.22 -35.65
C ASP A 254 -1.60 -8.35 -34.46
N ASN A 255 -1.45 -7.29 -33.65
CA ASN A 255 -0.61 -7.24 -32.46
C ASN A 255 -1.35 -7.51 -31.14
N PHE A 256 -2.64 -7.88 -31.19
CA PHE A 256 -3.48 -8.24 -30.04
C PHE A 256 -3.74 -9.74 -29.92
#